data_AF-A0A6B3IT64-F1
#
_entry.id   AF-A0A6B3IT64-F1
#
_cell.length_a   1.000
_cell.length_b   1.000
_cell.length_c   1.000
_cell.angle_alpha   90.00
_cell.angle_beta   90.00
_cell.angle_gamma   90.00
#
_symmetry.space_group_name_H-M   'P 1'
#
loop_
_entity.id
_entity.type
_entity.pdbx_description
1 polymer ?
#
loop_
_entity_poly.entity_id
_entity_poly.type
_entity_poly.pdbx_seq_one_letter_code
_entity_poly.pdbx_strand_id
1 'polypeptide(L)'
;MDKGSDAIQADDKRDDDKGSGRFMLKLSGEAFAGGGGLGVDPDVVHTIAREIAAVVRDGAQIAVVIGGGNFFRGAELQQRGMDRARSDYMGMLGTVMNCL
;
A
#
# COMPACT_ATOMS: atom_id res chain seq x y z
N MET A 1 49.99 -9.95 25.40
CA MET A 1 49.44 -11.11 24.68
C MET A 1 48.10 -11.43 25.28
N ASP A 2 47.11 -11.20 24.45
CA ASP A 2 45.66 -11.18 24.66
C ASP A 2 45.08 -12.50 25.18
N LYS A 3 44.20 -12.41 26.20
CA LYS A 3 43.08 -13.35 26.44
C LYS A 3 41.96 -12.58 27.16
N GLY A 4 41.19 -11.81 26.43
CA GLY A 4 40.01 -11.13 26.96
C GLY A 4 39.00 -10.76 25.90
N SER A 5 38.49 -11.74 25.15
CA SER A 5 37.36 -11.52 24.22
C SER A 5 36.71 -12.84 23.81
N ASP A 6 36.03 -13.52 24.73
CA ASP A 6 35.12 -14.64 24.39
C ASP A 6 33.79 -14.49 25.14
N ALA A 7 33.22 -13.28 25.10
CA ALA A 7 31.94 -13.00 25.74
C ALA A 7 31.08 -12.01 24.95
N ILE A 8 31.01 -12.12 23.62
CA ILE A 8 29.91 -11.53 22.84
C ILE A 8 29.64 -12.43 21.62
N GLN A 9 29.07 -13.62 21.83
CA GLN A 9 28.25 -14.24 20.78
C GLN A 9 26.90 -13.51 20.81
N ALA A 10 26.82 -12.43 20.04
CA ALA A 10 25.56 -11.79 19.71
C ALA A 10 24.75 -12.77 18.86
N ASP A 11 23.72 -13.33 19.47
CA ASP A 11 22.67 -14.12 18.81
C ASP A 11 21.70 -13.19 18.07
N ASP A 12 22.21 -12.30 17.21
CA ASP A 12 21.41 -11.52 16.26
C ASP A 12 21.76 -11.95 14.83
N LYS A 13 21.73 -13.28 14.60
CA LYS A 13 21.40 -13.79 13.27
C LYS A 13 19.90 -13.65 13.09
N ARG A 14 19.44 -12.44 12.76
CA ARG A 14 18.19 -12.33 12.00
C ARG A 14 18.55 -12.58 10.56
N ASP A 15 18.27 -13.82 10.17
CA ASP A 15 18.52 -14.41 8.87
C ASP A 15 18.16 -13.46 7.72
N ASP A 16 18.98 -13.54 6.69
CA ASP A 16 18.72 -13.05 5.34
C ASP A 16 17.37 -13.59 4.81
N ASP A 17 16.24 -13.00 5.21
CA ASP A 17 14.94 -13.20 4.56
C ASP A 17 14.89 -12.40 3.25
N LYS A 18 15.83 -12.70 2.34
CA LYS A 18 15.61 -12.41 0.93
C LYS A 18 14.62 -13.45 0.41
N GLY A 19 13.33 -13.17 0.63
CA GLY A 19 12.28 -13.67 -0.26
C GLY A 19 11.21 -14.61 0.29
N SER A 20 10.76 -14.52 1.55
CA SER A 20 9.65 -15.37 2.02
C SER A 20 8.57 -14.70 2.89
N GLY A 21 8.59 -13.38 3.00
CA GLY A 21 7.62 -12.62 3.79
C GLY A 21 6.21 -12.49 3.18
N ARG A 22 5.19 -12.47 4.05
CA ARG A 22 3.80 -12.09 3.71
C ARG A 22 3.53 -10.67 4.21
N PHE A 23 3.13 -9.79 3.30
CA PHE A 23 2.92 -8.38 3.59
C PHE A 23 1.52 -7.92 3.16
N MET A 24 0.98 -6.95 3.91
CA MET A 24 -0.20 -6.20 3.49
C MET A 24 0.25 -4.77 3.14
N LEU A 25 0.14 -4.44 1.85
CA LEU A 25 0.47 -3.12 1.32
C LEU A 25 -0.80 -2.28 1.26
N LYS A 26 -0.89 -1.27 2.12
CA LYS A 26 -1.96 -0.27 2.04
C LYS A 26 -1.53 0.90 1.17
N LEU A 27 -2.33 1.20 0.15
CA LEU A 27 -2.18 2.36 -0.71
C LEU A 27 -3.35 3.33 -0.48
N SER A 28 -3.07 4.63 -0.50
CA SER A 28 -4.11 5.65 -0.57
C SER A 28 -4.62 5.73 -2.01
N GLY A 29 -5.93 5.99 -2.19
CA GLY A 29 -6.48 6.14 -3.54
C GLY A 29 -5.91 7.36 -4.25
N GLU A 30 -5.60 8.41 -3.50
CA GLU A 30 -4.96 9.63 -4.00
C GLU A 30 -3.61 9.34 -4.66
N ALA A 31 -2.90 8.27 -4.25
CA ALA A 31 -1.66 7.85 -4.92
C ALA A 31 -1.88 7.47 -6.39
N PHE A 32 -3.09 7.08 -6.79
CA PHE A 32 -3.41 6.70 -8.18
C PHE A 32 -3.79 7.90 -9.06
N ALA A 33 -4.13 9.06 -8.50
CA ALA A 33 -4.59 10.20 -9.29
C ALA A 33 -3.46 10.97 -10.00
N GLY A 34 -2.19 10.64 -9.67
CA GLY A 34 -1.03 11.43 -10.08
C GLY A 34 -1.13 12.86 -9.55
N GLY A 35 -0.41 13.81 -10.15
CA GLY A 35 -0.57 15.23 -9.81
C GLY A 35 -1.97 15.80 -10.12
N GLY A 36 -2.85 15.02 -10.76
CA GLY A 36 -4.24 15.37 -11.07
C GLY A 36 -5.17 15.11 -9.89
N GLY A 37 -6.02 16.07 -9.53
CA GLY A 37 -6.80 15.99 -8.28
C GLY A 37 -7.89 14.92 -8.21
N LEU A 38 -8.31 14.32 -9.33
CA LEU A 38 -9.41 13.34 -9.39
C LEU A 38 -9.15 12.31 -10.50
N GLY A 39 -9.48 11.04 -10.25
CA GLY A 39 -9.40 9.96 -11.23
C GLY A 39 -8.19 9.04 -11.06
N VAL A 40 -7.77 8.40 -12.15
CA VAL A 40 -6.64 7.46 -12.18
C VAL A 40 -5.68 7.86 -13.28
N ASP A 41 -4.42 7.99 -12.94
CA ASP A 41 -3.30 8.18 -13.83
C ASP A 41 -2.69 6.79 -14.16
N PRO A 42 -2.85 6.31 -15.41
CA PRO A 42 -2.35 4.99 -15.81
C PRO A 42 -0.83 4.83 -15.65
N ASP A 43 -0.06 5.90 -15.82
CA ASP A 43 1.40 5.85 -15.74
C ASP A 43 1.86 5.65 -14.30
N VAL A 44 1.17 6.27 -13.35
CA VAL A 44 1.41 6.09 -11.90
C VAL A 44 1.04 4.68 -11.47
N VAL A 45 -0.13 4.18 -11.89
CA VAL A 45 -0.54 2.80 -11.61
C VAL A 45 0.46 1.80 -12.19
N HIS A 46 0.91 2.01 -13.43
CA HIS A 46 1.90 1.14 -14.05
C HIS A 46 3.24 1.12 -13.30
N THR A 47 3.67 2.28 -12.79
CA THR A 47 4.89 2.41 -11.99
C THR A 47 4.77 1.60 -10.69
N ILE A 48 3.69 1.79 -9.93
CA ILE A 48 3.43 1.06 -8.68
C ILE A 48 3.35 -0.45 -8.94
N ALA A 49 2.65 -0.87 -9.99
CA ALA A 49 2.53 -2.28 -10.36
C ALA A 49 3.90 -2.91 -10.66
N ARG A 50 4.80 -2.19 -11.33
CA ARG A 50 6.16 -2.66 -11.61
C ARG A 50 7.00 -2.84 -10.35
N GLU A 51 6.88 -1.93 -9.39
CA GLU A 51 7.59 -2.02 -8.10
C GLU A 51 7.10 -3.22 -7.29
N ILE A 52 5.77 -3.39 -7.16
CA ILE A 52 5.18 -4.56 -6.48
C ILE A 52 5.61 -5.85 -7.17
N ALA A 53 5.58 -5.89 -8.50
CA ALA A 53 5.99 -7.06 -9.26
C ALA A 53 7.48 -7.41 -9.07
N ALA A 54 8.35 -6.43 -8.83
CA ALA A 54 9.75 -6.71 -8.51
C ALA A 54 9.89 -7.44 -7.16
N VAL A 55 9.21 -6.96 -6.13
CA VAL A 55 9.25 -7.56 -4.79
C VAL A 55 8.58 -8.94 -4.77
N VAL A 56 7.50 -9.14 -5.53
CA VAL A 56 6.86 -10.45 -5.68
C VAL A 56 7.77 -11.44 -6.41
N ARG A 57 8.52 -11.00 -7.44
CA ARG A 57 9.50 -11.86 -8.13
C ARG A 57 10.63 -12.33 -7.20
N ASP A 58 10.95 -11.54 -6.18
CA ASP A 58 11.94 -11.90 -5.16
C ASP A 58 11.39 -12.86 -4.09
N GLY A 59 10.12 -13.31 -4.21
CA GLY A 59 9.53 -14.37 -3.38
C GLY A 59 8.52 -13.90 -2.33
N ALA A 60 8.30 -12.59 -2.20
CA ALA A 60 7.31 -12.04 -1.27
C ALA A 60 5.86 -12.30 -1.73
N GLN A 61 4.97 -12.50 -0.77
CA GLN A 61 3.52 -12.52 -1.01
C GLN A 61 2.93 -11.19 -0.54
N ILE A 62 2.23 -10.49 -1.43
CA ILE A 62 1.69 -9.16 -1.13
C ILE A 62 0.18 -9.15 -1.32
N ALA A 63 -0.54 -8.81 -0.25
CA ALA A 63 -1.95 -8.41 -0.33
C ALA A 63 -2.01 -6.88 -0.44
N VAL A 64 -2.73 -6.35 -1.43
CA VAL A 64 -2.85 -4.90 -1.64
C VAL A 64 -4.23 -4.43 -1.20
N VAL A 65 -4.26 -3.36 -0.40
CA VAL A 65 -5.49 -2.67 0.03
C VAL A 65 -5.44 -1.23 -0.48
N ILE A 66 -6.43 -0.81 -1.28
CA ILE A 66 -6.44 0.51 -1.92
C ILE A 66 -7.66 1.32 -1.44
N GLY A 67 -7.47 2.58 -1.08
CA GLY A 67 -8.59 3.49 -0.80
C GLY A 67 -9.25 4.04 -2.07
N GLY A 68 -10.49 4.53 -1.99
CA GLY A 68 -11.23 5.14 -3.11
C GLY A 68 -11.20 6.68 -3.19
N GLY A 69 -10.31 7.32 -2.42
CA GLY A 69 -10.28 8.78 -2.21
C GLY A 69 -10.00 9.63 -3.45
N ASN A 70 -9.46 9.02 -4.51
CA ASN A 70 -9.27 9.63 -5.83
C ASN A 70 -10.56 9.79 -6.64
N PHE A 71 -11.63 9.08 -6.28
CA PHE A 71 -12.95 9.23 -6.89
C PHE A 71 -13.92 9.96 -5.97
N PHE A 72 -13.98 9.52 -4.71
CA PHE A 72 -14.97 10.01 -3.75
C PHE A 72 -14.33 10.24 -2.38
N ARG A 73 -14.53 11.44 -1.85
CA ARG A 73 -14.14 11.79 -0.48
C ARG A 73 -15.40 11.90 0.37
N GLY A 74 -15.64 10.88 1.19
CA GLY A 74 -16.85 10.78 2.00
C GLY A 74 -17.07 11.99 2.91
N ALA A 75 -16.00 12.62 3.42
CA ALA A 75 -16.09 13.84 4.21
C ALA A 75 -16.60 15.04 3.40
N GLU A 76 -16.14 15.21 2.16
CA GLU A 76 -16.58 16.29 1.27
C GLU A 76 -18.04 16.08 0.84
N LEU A 77 -18.45 14.83 0.56
CA LEU A 77 -19.84 14.50 0.23
C LEU A 77 -20.79 14.79 1.40
N GLN A 78 -20.40 14.42 2.62
CA GLN A 78 -21.17 14.70 3.83
C GLN A 78 -21.33 16.20 4.08
N GLN A 79 -20.25 16.98 3.93
CA GLN A 79 -20.31 18.45 4.04
C GLN A 79 -21.28 19.09 3.05
N ARG A 80 -21.49 18.44 1.90
CA ARG A 80 -22.43 18.87 0.85
C ARG A 80 -23.84 18.31 1.03
N GLY A 81 -24.16 17.74 2.19
CA GLY A 81 -25.50 17.29 2.56
C GLY A 81 -25.82 15.84 2.20
N MET A 82 -24.82 15.04 1.82
CA MET A 82 -25.02 13.61 1.63
C MET A 82 -25.07 12.88 2.97
N ASP A 83 -26.01 11.94 3.09
CA ASP A 83 -26.03 11.01 4.21
C ASP A 83 -24.71 10.24 4.33
N ARG A 84 -24.27 10.01 5.58
CA ARG A 84 -22.97 9.39 5.86
C ARG A 84 -22.89 7.98 5.29
N ALA A 85 -23.92 7.15 5.45
CA ALA A 85 -23.89 5.78 4.96
C ALA A 85 -23.77 5.73 3.43
N ARG A 86 -24.49 6.62 2.71
CA ARG A 86 -24.34 6.77 1.26
C ARG A 86 -22.94 7.21 0.85
N SER A 87 -22.36 8.15 1.59
CA SER A 87 -21.00 8.65 1.35
C SER A 87 -19.97 7.54 1.51
N ASP A 88 -20.13 6.69 2.53
CA ASP A 88 -19.28 5.53 2.78
C ASP A 88 -19.43 4.47 1.67
N TYR A 89 -20.66 4.21 1.18
CA TYR A 89 -20.88 3.32 0.05
C TYR A 89 -20.17 3.80 -1.22
N MET A 90 -20.25 5.10 -1.52
CA MET A 90 -19.53 5.68 -2.66
C MET A 90 -18.02 5.54 -2.51
N GLY A 91 -17.49 5.75 -1.30
CA GLY A 91 -16.06 5.51 -1.00
C GLY A 91 -15.63 4.07 -1.26
N MET A 92 -16.44 3.09 -0.82
CA MET A 92 -16.16 1.66 -1.06
C MET A 92 -16.24 1.29 -2.55
N LEU A 93 -17.16 1.88 -3.32
CA LEU A 93 -17.17 1.72 -4.78
C LEU A 93 -15.90 2.29 -5.42
N GLY A 94 -15.39 3.41 -4.91
CA GLY A 94 -14.09 3.96 -5.30
C GLY A 94 -12.94 2.96 -5.12
N THR A 95 -12.92 2.23 -4.00
CA THR A 95 -11.94 1.16 -3.79
C THR A 95 -12.10 0.03 -4.82
N VAL A 96 -13.32 -0.40 -5.14
CA VAL A 96 -13.54 -1.43 -6.16
C VAL A 96 -13.07 -0.96 -7.54
N MET A 97 -13.34 0.29 -7.92
CA MET A 97 -12.91 0.85 -9.21
C MET A 97 -11.38 0.89 -9.36
N ASN A 98 -10.62 1.09 -8.27
CA ASN A 98 -9.16 1.04 -8.32
C ASN A 98 -8.60 -0.39 -8.47
N CYS A 99 -9.42 -1.43 -8.32
CA CYS A 99 -9.02 -2.83 -8.39
C CYS A 99 -9.41 -3.53 -9.71
N LEU A 100 -10.11 -2.84 -10.62
CA LEU A 100 -10.59 -3.36 -11.93
C LEU A 100 -9.73 -2.83 -13.07
#